data_AF-A0A6V8CBI9-F1
#
_entry.id   AF-A0A6V8CBI9-F1
#
_cell.length_a   1.000
_cell.length_b   1.000
_cell.length_c   1.000
_cell.angle_alpha   90.00
_cell.angle_beta   90.00
_cell.angle_gamma   90.00
#
_symmetry.space_group_name_H-M   'P 1'
#
loop_
_entity.id
_entity.type
_entity.pdbx_description
1 polymer ?
#
loop_
_entity_poly.entity_id
_entity_poly.type
_entity_poly.pdbx_seq_one_letter_code
_entity_poly.pdbx_strand_id
1 'polypeptide(L)'
;MSISAEQNAAAVAASVSAAEEAWSALGVVAEAVSHSAGHGFAFLRLTVPATHVLTVAKGLKHDMGVNYCSMVTGTHFPEGDENRGWEVAYHLQRMPVSNPEPNTSHVLVAGDLVGKDMPLEIEMLVPLPQGDDPRVPSVQSVWR
;
A
#
# COMPACT_ATOMS: atom_id res chain seq x y z
N MET A 1 15.34 -15.79 -11.93
CA MET A 1 15.33 -14.38 -12.38
C MET A 1 14.35 -13.61 -11.51
N SER A 2 14.76 -12.47 -10.98
CA SER A 2 13.94 -11.55 -10.18
C SER A 2 13.80 -10.22 -10.93
N ILE A 3 12.88 -9.36 -10.51
CA ILE A 3 12.90 -7.95 -10.93
C ILE A 3 14.21 -7.30 -10.44
N SER A 4 14.67 -6.26 -11.13
CA SER A 4 15.81 -5.46 -10.67
C SER A 4 15.38 -4.41 -9.64
N ALA A 5 16.34 -3.93 -8.84
CA ALA A 5 16.10 -2.82 -7.91
C ALA A 5 15.71 -1.53 -8.65
N GLU A 6 16.22 -1.32 -9.86
CA GLU A 6 15.87 -0.18 -10.71
C GLU A 6 14.42 -0.26 -11.19
N GLN A 7 13.96 -1.42 -11.65
CA GLN A 7 12.56 -1.64 -12.04
C GLN A 7 11.62 -1.40 -10.85
N ASN A 8 11.98 -1.92 -9.67
CA ASN A 8 11.21 -1.70 -8.46
C ASN A 8 11.17 -0.21 -8.06
N ALA A 9 12.31 0.47 -7.99
CA ALA A 9 12.40 1.88 -7.63
C ALA A 9 11.60 2.77 -8.60
N ALA A 10 11.68 2.50 -9.92
CA ALA A 10 10.90 3.20 -10.93
C ALA A 10 9.38 2.99 -10.73
N ALA A 11 8.96 1.76 -10.45
CA ALA A 11 7.55 1.46 -10.18
C ALA A 11 7.03 2.14 -8.91
N VAL A 12 7.84 2.21 -7.86
CA VAL A 12 7.49 2.93 -6.61
C VAL A 12 7.41 4.43 -6.86
N ALA A 13 8.40 5.03 -7.52
CA ALA A 13 8.42 6.47 -7.82
C ALA A 13 7.21 6.90 -8.68
N ALA A 14 6.85 6.11 -9.70
CA ALA A 14 5.65 6.35 -10.49
C ALA A 14 4.37 6.27 -9.63
N SER A 15 4.34 5.35 -8.66
CA SER A 15 3.20 5.17 -7.76
C SER A 15 3.09 6.28 -6.71
N VAL A 16 4.22 6.82 -6.22
CA VAL A 16 4.25 8.04 -5.39
C VAL A 16 3.65 9.21 -6.17
N SER A 17 4.13 9.46 -7.39
CA SER A 17 3.64 10.57 -8.22
C SER A 17 2.12 10.47 -8.47
N ALA A 18 1.63 9.27 -8.77
CA ALA A 18 0.20 9.02 -8.96
C ALA A 18 -0.62 9.25 -7.67
N ALA A 19 -0.09 8.84 -6.52
CA ALA A 19 -0.75 9.04 -5.23
C ALA A 19 -0.78 10.53 -4.82
N GLU A 20 0.29 11.27 -5.07
CA GLU A 20 0.36 12.71 -4.82
C GLU A 20 -0.65 13.46 -5.70
N GLU A 21 -0.70 13.15 -7.00
CA GLU A 21 -1.67 13.74 -7.93
C GLU A 21 -3.11 13.46 -7.48
N ALA A 22 -3.39 12.23 -7.04
CA ALA A 22 -4.74 11.82 -6.67
C ALA A 22 -5.19 12.35 -5.29
N TRP A 23 -4.30 12.40 -4.30
CA TRP A 23 -4.72 12.49 -2.89
C TRP A 23 -3.96 13.51 -2.03
N SER A 24 -2.99 14.25 -2.56
CA SER A 24 -2.30 15.30 -1.79
C SER A 24 -3.26 16.36 -1.23
N ALA A 25 -4.27 16.74 -2.02
CA ALA A 25 -5.35 17.66 -1.60
C ALA A 25 -6.23 17.11 -0.47
N LEU A 26 -6.21 15.79 -0.22
CA LEU A 26 -6.90 15.14 0.90
C LEU A 26 -6.01 15.02 2.14
N GLY A 27 -4.80 15.59 2.12
CA GLY A 27 -3.82 15.47 3.20
C GLY A 27 -3.13 14.10 3.26
N VAL A 28 -3.17 13.32 2.17
CA VAL A 28 -2.39 12.08 2.06
C VAL A 28 -0.94 12.42 1.73
N VAL A 29 -0.01 11.83 2.49
CA VAL A 29 1.43 11.93 2.22
C VAL A 29 1.90 10.62 1.59
N ALA A 30 2.58 10.69 0.45
CA ALA A 30 3.10 9.53 -0.26
C ALA A 30 4.62 9.56 -0.31
N GLU A 31 5.26 8.44 0.01
CA GLU A 31 6.71 8.34 0.11
C GLU A 31 7.24 7.05 -0.50
N ALA A 32 8.38 7.14 -1.16
CA ALA A 32 9.17 5.97 -1.54
C ALA A 32 10.10 5.61 -0.37
N VAL A 33 9.88 4.45 0.24
CA VAL A 33 10.68 3.98 1.38
C VAL A 33 11.45 2.74 0.97
N SER A 34 12.72 2.66 1.36
CA SER A 34 13.55 1.46 1.12
C SER A 34 13.53 0.55 2.34
N HIS A 35 13.36 -0.76 2.11
CA HIS A 35 13.57 -1.74 3.17
C HIS A 35 15.04 -1.74 3.61
N SER A 36 15.29 -1.74 4.93
CA SER A 36 16.64 -1.81 5.51
C SER A 36 17.18 -3.24 5.61
N ALA A 37 16.35 -4.24 5.32
CA ALA A 37 16.67 -5.66 5.37
C ALA A 37 16.14 -6.41 4.13
N GLY A 38 16.55 -7.66 3.96
CA GLY A 38 16.15 -8.49 2.81
C GLY A 38 16.80 -8.02 1.51
N HIS A 39 16.03 -8.02 0.41
CA HIS A 39 16.52 -7.61 -0.91
C HIS A 39 16.64 -6.09 -1.10
N GLY A 40 16.29 -5.28 -0.08
CA GLY A 40 16.43 -3.82 -0.12
C GLY A 40 15.55 -3.12 -1.15
N PHE A 41 14.47 -3.77 -1.60
CA PHE A 41 13.51 -3.13 -2.50
C PHE A 41 12.76 -2.00 -1.80
N ALA A 42 12.35 -1.02 -2.60
CA ALA A 42 11.50 0.07 -2.18
C ALA A 42 10.03 -0.33 -2.21
N PHE A 43 9.24 0.35 -1.38
CA PHE A 43 7.80 0.23 -1.29
C PHE A 43 7.17 1.62 -1.18
N LEU A 44 5.89 1.70 -1.51
CA LEU A 44 5.11 2.93 -1.35
C LEU A 44 4.57 3.00 0.08
N ARG A 45 4.90 4.05 0.83
CA ARG A 45 4.23 4.38 2.09
C ARG A 45 3.22 5.50 1.86
N LEU A 46 2.03 5.34 2.39
CA LEU A 46 0.98 6.34 2.41
C LEU A 46 0.62 6.64 3.86
N THR A 47 0.67 7.91 4.27
CA THR A 47 0.06 8.36 5.53
C THR A 47 -1.29 8.99 5.20
N VAL A 48 -2.38 8.40 5.70
CA VAL A 48 -3.75 8.69 5.26
C VAL A 48 -4.61 9.14 6.45
N PRO A 49 -5.28 10.31 6.36
CA PRO A 49 -6.28 10.69 7.35
C PRO A 49 -7.42 9.67 7.45
N ALA A 50 -7.85 9.34 8.67
CA ALA A 50 -8.85 8.30 8.92
C ALA A 50 -10.16 8.47 8.13
N THR A 51 -10.58 9.72 7.88
CA THR A 51 -11.77 10.07 7.09
C THR A 51 -11.68 9.67 5.62
N HIS A 52 -10.47 9.49 5.09
CA HIS A 52 -10.22 9.23 3.66
C HIS A 52 -9.75 7.81 3.36
N VAL A 53 -9.65 6.94 4.37
CA VAL A 53 -9.25 5.52 4.23
C VAL A 53 -10.00 4.81 3.11
N LEU A 54 -11.33 4.91 3.09
CA LEU A 54 -12.13 4.22 2.08
C LEU A 54 -11.94 4.79 0.66
N THR A 55 -11.71 6.09 0.54
CA THR A 55 -11.42 6.74 -0.76
C THR A 55 -10.09 6.25 -1.31
N VAL A 56 -9.04 6.31 -0.49
CA VAL A 56 -7.70 5.85 -0.87
C VAL A 56 -7.71 4.35 -1.17
N ALA A 57 -8.38 3.54 -0.34
CA ALA A 57 -8.51 2.10 -0.56
C ALA A 57 -9.12 1.76 -1.93
N LYS A 58 -10.21 2.44 -2.32
CA LYS A 58 -10.85 2.24 -3.63
C LYS A 58 -9.91 2.63 -4.77
N GLY A 59 -9.23 3.76 -4.68
CA GLY A 59 -8.30 4.18 -5.72
C GLY A 59 -7.07 3.26 -5.82
N LEU A 60 -6.56 2.77 -4.69
CA LEU A 60 -5.52 1.73 -4.68
C LEU A 60 -5.98 0.48 -5.44
N LYS A 61 -7.19 -0.02 -5.16
CA LYS A 61 -7.74 -1.22 -5.80
C LYS A 61 -8.00 -1.02 -7.29
N HIS A 62 -8.73 0.03 -7.65
CA HIS A 62 -9.29 0.19 -9.00
C HIS A 62 -8.35 0.95 -9.94
N ASP A 63 -7.65 1.97 -9.45
CA ASP A 63 -6.82 2.84 -10.27
C ASP A 63 -5.36 2.39 -10.28
N MET A 64 -4.82 1.99 -9.13
CA MET A 64 -3.42 1.57 -9.01
C MET A 64 -3.20 0.06 -9.14
N GLY A 65 -4.27 -0.75 -9.16
CA GLY A 65 -4.21 -2.20 -9.38
C GLY A 65 -3.78 -3.01 -8.15
N VAL A 66 -3.87 -2.45 -6.95
CA VAL A 66 -3.55 -3.14 -5.69
C VAL A 66 -4.58 -4.23 -5.43
N ASN A 67 -4.22 -5.47 -5.72
CA ASN A 67 -5.17 -6.58 -5.78
C ASN A 67 -5.22 -7.42 -4.51
N TYR A 68 -4.30 -7.22 -3.55
CA TYR A 68 -4.22 -8.02 -2.35
C TYR A 68 -4.05 -7.14 -1.09
N CYS A 69 -4.85 -7.42 -0.06
CA CYS A 69 -4.69 -6.86 1.28
C CYS A 69 -4.19 -8.00 2.17
N SER A 70 -2.90 -7.99 2.49
CA SER A 70 -2.25 -9.12 3.17
C SER A 70 -2.56 -9.15 4.67
N MET A 71 -2.56 -7.97 5.30
CA MET A 71 -2.70 -7.84 6.74
C MET A 71 -3.16 -6.45 7.13
N VAL A 72 -3.92 -6.37 8.23
CA VAL A 72 -4.27 -5.11 8.89
C VAL A 72 -3.82 -5.22 10.34
N THR A 73 -3.03 -4.26 10.80
CA THR A 73 -2.44 -4.26 12.14
C THR A 73 -2.83 -2.97 12.85
N GLY A 74 -3.28 -3.09 14.11
CA GLY A 74 -3.50 -1.95 14.99
C GLY A 74 -2.43 -1.88 16.06
N THR A 75 -1.87 -0.70 16.30
CA THR A 75 -0.87 -0.45 17.33
C THR A 75 -1.34 0.67 18.25
N HIS A 76 -1.25 0.44 19.56
CA HIS A 76 -1.42 1.48 20.59
C HIS A 76 -0.06 2.01 20.98
N PHE A 77 0.08 3.34 21.03
CA PHE A 77 1.25 4.05 21.53
C PHE A 77 0.84 4.83 22.79
N PRO A 78 0.94 4.24 24.00
CA PRO A 78 0.53 4.90 25.24
C PRO A 78 1.25 6.23 25.50
N GLU A 79 2.48 6.34 24.99
CA GLU A 79 3.36 7.51 25.10
C GLU A 79 3.41 8.31 23.77
N GLY A 80 2.50 8.01 22.83
CA GLY A 80 2.36 8.73 21.58
C GLY A 80 1.96 10.20 21.78
N ASP A 81 2.19 11.02 20.77
CA ASP A 81 1.71 12.40 20.77
C ASP A 81 0.18 12.47 20.59
N GLU A 82 -0.38 13.68 20.71
CA GLU A 82 -1.82 13.93 20.61
C GLU A 82 -2.45 13.44 19.28
N ASN A 83 -1.65 13.29 18.22
CA ASN A 83 -2.09 12.92 16.87
C ASN A 83 -1.78 11.45 16.52
N ARG A 84 -0.96 10.76 17.32
CA ARG A 84 -0.54 9.36 17.08
C ARG A 84 -0.53 8.54 18.37
N GLY A 85 -1.67 8.54 19.04
CA GLY A 85 -1.94 7.63 20.15
C GLY A 85 -2.23 6.20 19.69
N TRP A 86 -2.88 6.08 18.53
CA TRP A 86 -3.11 4.81 17.86
C TRP A 86 -2.67 4.89 16.39
N GLU A 87 -2.42 3.76 15.78
CA GLU A 87 -2.16 3.67 14.35
C GLU A 87 -2.73 2.37 13.80
N VAL A 88 -3.34 2.46 12.62
CA VAL A 88 -3.70 1.29 11.82
C VAL A 88 -2.81 1.25 10.60
N ALA A 89 -2.10 0.14 10.42
CA ALA A 89 -1.30 -0.15 9.24
C ALA A 89 -2.01 -1.18 8.36
N TYR A 90 -2.21 -0.86 7.10
CA TYR A 90 -2.67 -1.79 6.08
C TYR A 90 -1.48 -2.19 5.21
N HIS A 91 -1.18 -3.48 5.18
CA HIS A 91 -0.16 -4.05 4.31
C HIS A 91 -0.83 -4.55 3.04
N LEU A 92 -0.48 -3.94 1.91
CA LEU A 92 -1.15 -4.12 0.64
C LEU A 92 -0.13 -4.48 -0.44
N GLN A 93 -0.59 -5.19 -1.45
CA GLN A 93 0.26 -5.64 -2.54
C GLN A 93 -0.47 -5.52 -3.89
N ARG A 94 0.30 -5.11 -4.90
CA ARG A 94 -0.02 -5.35 -6.31
C ARG A 94 0.82 -6.51 -6.79
N MET A 95 0.16 -7.55 -7.29
CA MET A 95 0.80 -8.75 -7.80
C MET A 95 0.36 -9.01 -9.25
N PRO A 96 1.28 -9.41 -10.16
CA PRO A 96 0.91 -9.76 -11.55
C PRO A 96 0.12 -11.06 -11.66
N VAL A 97 0.17 -11.91 -10.63
CA VAL A 97 -0.63 -13.14 -10.58
C VAL A 97 -1.93 -12.86 -9.84
N SER A 98 -3.07 -13.05 -10.51
CA SER A 98 -4.38 -12.89 -9.91
C SER A 98 -5.34 -13.93 -10.46
N ASN A 99 -5.93 -14.74 -9.56
CA ASN A 99 -6.98 -15.72 -9.85
C ASN A 99 -6.74 -16.60 -11.10
N PRO A 100 -5.60 -17.34 -11.17
CA PRO A 100 -5.38 -18.26 -12.27
C PRO A 100 -6.46 -19.35 -12.28
N GLU A 101 -6.87 -19.78 -13.48
CA GLU A 101 -7.83 -20.87 -13.63
C GLU A 101 -7.28 -22.19 -13.05
N PRO A 102 -8.13 -23.04 -12.45
CA PRO A 102 -7.69 -24.34 -11.93
C PRO A 102 -6.93 -25.16 -12.99
N ASN A 103 -5.82 -25.76 -12.60
CA ASN A 103 -4.95 -26.56 -13.48
C ASN A 103 -4.28 -25.78 -14.63
N THR A 104 -4.20 -24.45 -14.53
CA THR A 104 -3.41 -23.63 -15.45
C THR A 104 -2.16 -23.07 -14.77
N SER A 105 -1.16 -22.69 -15.57
CA SER A 105 0.01 -21.97 -15.09
C SER A 105 0.31 -20.78 -15.99
N HIS A 106 0.63 -19.65 -15.37
CA HIS A 106 1.15 -18.48 -16.06
C HIS A 106 2.65 -18.39 -15.78
N VAL A 107 3.45 -18.35 -16.85
CA VAL A 107 4.89 -18.11 -16.73
C VAL A 107 5.14 -16.63 -16.94
N LEU A 108 5.64 -15.96 -15.90
CA LEU A 108 6.01 -14.55 -15.96
C LEU A 108 7.53 -14.42 -16.01
N VAL A 109 8.02 -13.61 -16.94
CA VAL A 109 9.44 -13.27 -17.06
C VAL A 109 9.67 -11.95 -16.32
N ALA A 110 10.38 -12.00 -15.20
CA ALA A 110 10.50 -10.86 -14.29
C ALA A 110 11.08 -9.59 -14.95
N GLY A 111 12.01 -9.75 -15.91
CA GLY A 111 12.59 -8.63 -16.65
C GLY A 111 11.62 -7.92 -17.59
N ASP A 112 10.54 -8.58 -18.00
CA ASP A 112 9.57 -8.07 -18.97
C ASP A 112 8.37 -7.38 -18.28
N LEU A 113 8.30 -7.44 -16.94
CA LEU A 113 7.23 -6.82 -16.17
C LEU A 113 7.32 -5.29 -16.26
N VAL A 114 6.19 -4.66 -16.53
CA VAL A 114 6.05 -3.20 -16.67
C VAL A 114 4.69 -2.74 -16.14
N GLY A 115 4.55 -1.43 -15.87
CA GLY A 115 3.25 -0.84 -15.51
C GLY A 115 2.59 -1.52 -14.30
N LYS A 116 1.32 -1.94 -14.45
CA LYS A 116 0.55 -2.58 -13.37
C LYS A 116 0.96 -4.04 -13.11
N ASP A 117 1.72 -4.67 -14.02
CA ASP A 117 2.26 -6.02 -13.82
C ASP A 117 3.52 -5.99 -12.93
N MET A 118 4.11 -4.80 -12.72
CA MET A 118 5.19 -4.67 -11.74
C MET A 118 4.65 -4.91 -10.33
N PRO A 119 5.18 -5.92 -9.61
CA PRO A 119 4.79 -6.15 -8.23
C PRO A 119 5.22 -4.96 -7.38
N LEU A 120 4.32 -4.55 -6.48
CA LEU A 120 4.51 -3.40 -5.64
C LEU A 120 4.02 -3.73 -4.24
N GLU A 121 4.82 -3.39 -3.24
CA GLU A 121 4.41 -3.35 -1.84
C GLU A 121 3.95 -1.95 -1.49
N ILE A 122 2.84 -1.87 -0.75
CA ILE A 122 2.26 -0.62 -0.28
C ILE A 122 1.93 -0.76 1.20
N GLU A 123 2.33 0.22 1.99
CA GLU A 123 1.95 0.36 3.39
C GLU A 123 1.10 1.62 3.53
N MET A 124 -0.14 1.47 4.00
CA MET A 124 -1.02 2.59 4.31
C MET A 124 -1.14 2.73 5.83
N LEU A 125 -0.57 3.80 6.37
CA LEU A 125 -0.60 4.16 7.78
C LEU A 125 -1.72 5.16 8.04
N VAL A 126 -2.50 4.90 9.08
CA VAL A 126 -3.60 5.75 9.52
C VAL A 126 -3.36 6.12 10.98
N PRO A 127 -2.68 7.25 11.25
CA PRO A 127 -2.51 7.75 12.60
C PRO A 127 -3.85 8.22 13.17
N LEU A 128 -4.04 7.99 14.45
CA LEU A 128 -5.24 8.31 15.20
C LEU A 128 -4.85 8.97 16.52
N PRO A 129 -5.65 9.92 17.02
CA PRO A 129 -5.38 10.60 18.27
C PRO A 129 -5.46 9.64 19.47
N GLN A 130 -4.89 10.05 20.59
CA GLN A 130 -5.01 9.35 21.86
C GLN A 130 -6.49 9.28 22.31
N GLY A 131 -6.91 8.13 22.83
CA GLY A 131 -8.27 7.94 23.36
C GLY A 131 -8.68 6.47 23.46
N ASP A 132 -9.88 6.22 24.00
CA ASP A 132 -10.39 4.87 24.29
C ASP A 132 -11.34 4.31 23.22
N ASP A 133 -11.62 5.10 22.17
CA ASP A 133 -12.52 4.72 21.07
C ASP A 133 -11.89 5.02 19.69
N PRO A 134 -10.72 4.44 19.35
CA PRO A 134 -10.13 4.61 18.03
C PRO A 134 -11.00 3.94 16.96
N ARG A 135 -11.30 4.68 15.88
CA ARG A 135 -12.16 4.19 14.79
C ARG A 135 -11.60 4.51 13.42
N VAL A 136 -11.71 3.55 12.51
CA VAL A 136 -11.43 3.71 11.08
C VAL A 136 -12.52 3.02 10.25
N PRO A 137 -12.85 3.53 9.05
CA PRO A 137 -13.72 2.83 8.13
C PRO A 137 -13.16 1.45 7.73
N SER A 138 -14.01 0.43 7.66
CA SER A 138 -13.61 -0.90 7.17
C SER A 138 -13.35 -0.89 5.66
N VAL A 139 -12.31 -1.61 5.23
CA VAL A 139 -11.93 -1.80 3.82
C VAL A 139 -12.40 -3.14 3.24
N GLN A 140 -13.10 -3.98 4.01
CA GLN A 140 -13.56 -5.31 3.58
C GLN A 140 -14.45 -5.27 2.33
N SER A 141 -15.13 -4.15 2.07
CA SER A 141 -15.93 -3.97 0.86
C SER A 141 -15.10 -3.83 -0.42
N VAL A 142 -13.81 -3.48 -0.30
CA VAL A 142 -12.86 -3.24 -1.40
C VAL A 142 -12.07 -4.50 -1.75
N TRP A 143 -11.54 -5.19 -0.74
CA TRP A 143 -10.84 -6.48 -0.88
C TRP A 143 -11.65 -7.56 -0.16
N ARG A 144 -12.19 -8.51 -0.94
CA ARG A 144 -13.00 -9.65 -0.48
C ARG A 144 -12.22 -10.94 -0.63
#